data_AF-A0A959QLU6-F1
#
_entry.id   AF-A0A959QLU6-F1
#
_cell.length_a   1.000
_cell.length_b   1.000
_cell.length_c   1.000
_cell.angle_alpha   90.00
_cell.angle_beta   90.00
_cell.angle_gamma   90.00
#
_symmetry.space_group_name_H-M   'P 1'
#
loop_
_entity.id
_entity.type
_entity.pdbx_description
1 polymer ?
#
loop_
_entity_poly.entity_id
_entity_poly.type
_entity_poly.pdbx_seq_one_letter_code
_entity_poly.pdbx_strand_id
1 'polypeptide(L)'
;MNLIEEGIKQGLISFDESQKFITYIHQGKKRNFTNPEEKVQADTFLKLVLEKGYPVEQIMQFVTVTMGADKKEADIIVYDSPALIKPILVVECKKEDISEQEFQQAVNQARSYAHTIGGDIKYIWVTSGLKDEYFKFYHDENTLAGLIDIPAYGTDKVAPYKYVKGGGIRKYFIGGKEETQRFVDLEIVSEQELTKKLKQAHDALWAGGQLNPSEAFDELDKLIFCKVYDEKYKVIGEDELKRRKKVRYTISK
;
A
#
# COMPACT_ATOMS: atom_id res chain seq x y z
N MET A 1 7.65 -9.21 8.81
CA MET A 1 8.64 -10.01 8.04
C MET A 1 9.53 -9.03 7.27
N ASN A 2 10.86 -9.19 7.22
CA ASN A 2 11.69 -8.25 6.44
C ASN A 2 11.65 -8.64 4.95
N LEU A 3 10.88 -7.90 4.15
CA LEU A 3 10.69 -8.19 2.72
C LEU A 3 12.00 -8.13 1.94
N ILE A 4 12.91 -7.22 2.28
CA ILE A 4 14.19 -7.06 1.59
C ILE A 4 15.05 -8.32 1.73
N GLU A 5 15.15 -8.89 2.94
CA GLU A 5 15.90 -10.11 3.19
C GLU A 5 15.34 -11.30 2.41
N GLU A 6 14.01 -11.46 2.41
CA GLU A 6 13.36 -12.53 1.65
C GLU A 6 13.51 -12.32 0.13
N GLY A 7 13.43 -11.07 -0.33
CA GLY A 7 13.66 -10.70 -1.74
C GLY A 7 15.06 -11.03 -2.23
N ILE A 8 16.09 -10.82 -1.38
CA ILE A 8 17.47 -11.23 -1.68
C ILE A 8 17.56 -12.76 -1.75
N LYS A 9 17.00 -13.45 -0.75
CA LYS A 9 17.02 -14.92 -0.66
C LYS A 9 16.33 -15.59 -1.85
N GLN A 10 15.23 -15.04 -2.34
CA GLN A 10 14.51 -15.54 -3.51
C GLN A 10 15.11 -15.08 -4.85
N GLY A 11 16.18 -14.28 -4.84
CA GLY A 11 16.81 -13.79 -6.06
C GLY A 11 15.93 -12.81 -6.85
N LEU A 12 15.05 -12.06 -6.17
CA LEU A 12 14.26 -10.98 -6.77
C LEU A 12 15.07 -9.69 -6.87
N ILE A 13 15.88 -9.42 -5.85
CA ILE A 13 16.75 -8.25 -5.76
C ILE A 13 18.15 -8.64 -5.27
N SER A 14 19.13 -7.78 -5.54
CA SER A 14 20.46 -7.86 -4.93
C SER A 14 21.00 -6.46 -4.64
N PHE A 15 21.99 -6.38 -3.76
CA PHE A 15 22.71 -5.14 -3.46
C PHE A 15 24.16 -5.24 -3.90
N ASP A 16 24.76 -4.09 -4.22
CA ASP A 16 26.21 -4.00 -4.32
C ASP A 16 26.86 -4.12 -2.93
N GLU A 17 28.19 -4.33 -2.89
CA GLU A 17 28.93 -4.48 -1.64
C GLU A 17 28.73 -3.30 -0.68
N SER A 18 28.52 -2.09 -1.21
CA SER A 18 28.32 -0.88 -0.43
C SER A 18 26.86 -0.63 0.01
N GLN A 19 25.92 -1.50 -0.39
CA GLN A 19 24.46 -1.35 -0.22
C GLN A 19 23.88 -0.02 -0.71
N LYS A 20 24.61 0.70 -1.58
CA LYS A 20 24.14 1.95 -2.17
C LYS A 20 23.26 1.71 -3.37
N PHE A 21 23.41 0.57 -4.04
CA PHE A 21 22.65 0.25 -5.24
C PHE A 21 21.90 -1.05 -5.08
N ILE A 22 20.63 -1.03 -5.46
CA ILE A 22 19.79 -2.21 -5.61
C ILE A 22 19.76 -2.61 -7.10
N THR A 23 19.73 -3.90 -7.36
CA THR A 23 19.50 -4.48 -8.70
C THR A 23 18.24 -5.33 -8.67
N TYR A 24 17.25 -5.00 -9.50
CA TYR A 24 16.08 -5.84 -9.77
C TYR A 24 16.49 -6.94 -10.72
N ILE A 25 16.67 -8.16 -10.22
CA ILE A 25 17.42 -9.23 -10.89
C ILE A 25 16.76 -9.63 -12.22
N HIS A 26 15.44 -9.80 -12.22
CA HIS A 26 14.71 -10.25 -13.41
C HIS A 26 14.92 -9.34 -14.64
N GLN A 27 14.98 -8.01 -14.43
CA GLN A 27 15.17 -7.03 -15.49
C GLN A 27 16.63 -6.54 -15.62
N GLY A 28 17.52 -6.95 -14.71
CA GLY A 28 18.89 -6.45 -14.64
C GLY A 28 19.01 -4.94 -14.40
N LYS A 29 17.96 -4.30 -13.85
CA LYS A 29 17.92 -2.83 -13.65
C LYS A 29 18.56 -2.46 -12.32
N LYS A 30 19.54 -1.56 -12.36
CA LYS A 30 20.27 -1.06 -11.18
C LYS A 30 19.83 0.37 -10.82
N ARG A 31 19.58 0.63 -9.54
CA ARG A 31 19.12 1.93 -9.03
C ARG A 31 19.81 2.33 -7.73
N ASN A 32 19.85 3.63 -7.46
CA ASN A 32 20.46 4.17 -6.24
C ASN A 32 19.50 4.02 -5.05
N PHE A 33 19.77 3.05 -4.18
CA PHE A 33 18.98 2.75 -2.99
C PHE A 33 19.20 3.76 -1.85
N THR A 34 20.17 4.67 -1.96
CA THR A 34 20.25 5.80 -1.02
C THR A 34 19.11 6.80 -1.23
N ASN A 35 18.45 6.78 -2.40
CA ASN A 35 17.23 7.55 -2.64
C ASN A 35 16.10 7.01 -1.74
N PRO A 36 15.49 7.84 -0.87
CA PRO A 36 14.38 7.39 -0.02
C PRO A 36 13.17 6.85 -0.80
N GLU A 37 12.89 7.40 -1.98
CA GLU A 37 11.77 6.93 -2.83
C GLU A 37 12.04 5.53 -3.40
N GLU A 38 13.29 5.25 -3.78
CA GLU A 38 13.71 3.92 -4.27
C GLU A 38 13.53 2.84 -3.20
N LYS A 39 13.68 3.19 -1.91
CA LYS A 39 13.40 2.24 -0.82
C LYS A 39 11.94 1.83 -0.77
N VAL A 40 11.04 2.81 -0.94
CA VAL A 40 9.59 2.56 -1.01
C VAL A 40 9.25 1.75 -2.25
N GLN A 41 9.85 2.06 -3.39
CA GLN A 41 9.63 1.32 -4.63
C GLN A 41 10.12 -0.13 -4.55
N ALA A 42 11.29 -0.38 -3.96
CA ALA A 42 11.82 -1.73 -3.75
C ALA A 42 10.90 -2.56 -2.83
N ASP A 43 10.47 -1.97 -1.71
CA ASP A 43 9.51 -2.61 -0.79
C ASP A 43 8.18 -2.91 -1.49
N THR A 44 7.68 -1.97 -2.29
CA THR A 44 6.42 -2.09 -3.04
C THR A 44 6.49 -3.19 -4.10
N PHE A 45 7.60 -3.27 -4.83
CA PHE A 45 7.87 -4.37 -5.76
C PHE A 45 7.83 -5.73 -5.05
N LEU A 46 8.48 -5.83 -3.89
CA LEU A 46 8.49 -7.06 -3.11
C LEU A 46 7.12 -7.42 -2.55
N LYS A 47 6.30 -6.44 -2.12
CA LYS A 47 4.90 -6.67 -1.73
C LYS A 47 4.08 -7.24 -2.89
N LEU A 48 4.25 -6.72 -4.11
CA LEU A 48 3.54 -7.23 -5.28
C LEU A 48 3.88 -8.71 -5.56
N VAL A 49 5.15 -9.09 -5.44
CA VAL A 49 5.58 -10.47 -5.70
C VAL A 49 5.24 -11.39 -4.52
N LEU A 50 5.72 -11.05 -3.32
CA LEU A 50 5.74 -11.95 -2.16
C LEU A 50 4.40 -12.00 -1.42
N GLU A 51 3.65 -10.90 -1.40
CA GLU A 51 2.39 -10.81 -0.65
C GLU A 51 1.16 -10.91 -1.57
N LYS A 52 1.21 -10.20 -2.71
CA LYS A 52 0.10 -10.20 -3.70
C LYS A 52 0.20 -11.33 -4.71
N GLY A 53 1.36 -11.99 -4.81
CA GLY A 53 1.55 -13.18 -5.64
C GLY A 53 1.66 -12.91 -7.14
N TYR A 54 1.90 -11.66 -7.56
CA TYR A 54 2.11 -11.35 -8.97
C TYR A 54 3.44 -11.96 -9.46
N PRO A 55 3.43 -12.70 -10.58
CA PRO A 55 4.66 -13.22 -11.17
C PRO A 55 5.63 -12.09 -11.53
N VAL A 56 6.92 -12.29 -11.27
CA VAL A 56 7.94 -11.25 -11.50
C VAL A 56 8.03 -10.86 -12.98
N GLU A 57 7.74 -11.80 -13.89
CA GLU A 57 7.71 -11.60 -15.34
C GLU A 57 6.59 -10.66 -15.80
N GLN A 58 5.61 -10.37 -14.93
CA GLN A 58 4.48 -9.49 -15.21
C GLN A 58 4.68 -8.10 -14.62
N ILE A 59 5.77 -7.85 -13.91
CA ILE A 59 6.03 -6.58 -13.21
C ILE A 59 7.22 -5.89 -13.87
N MET A 60 6.98 -4.69 -14.39
CA MET A 60 8.00 -3.84 -14.97
C MET A 60 8.20 -2.62 -14.10
N GLN A 61 9.43 -2.36 -13.64
CA GLN A 61 9.75 -1.09 -12.99
C GLN A 61 10.24 -0.08 -14.03
N PHE A 62 10.07 1.21 -13.77
CA PHE A 62 10.69 2.28 -14.55
C PHE A 62 10.26 2.26 -16.02
N VAL A 63 8.96 2.18 -16.27
CA VAL A 63 8.44 2.13 -17.64
C VAL A 63 8.32 3.55 -18.18
N THR A 64 8.95 3.82 -19.32
CA THR A 64 8.84 5.13 -19.97
C THR A 64 7.41 5.33 -20.52
N VAL A 65 6.76 6.39 -20.09
CA VAL A 65 5.43 6.83 -20.52
C VAL A 65 5.55 8.15 -21.28
N THR A 66 4.99 8.19 -22.48
CA THR A 66 4.94 9.42 -23.29
C THR A 66 3.78 10.29 -22.85
N MET A 67 4.05 11.47 -22.30
CA MET A 67 3.07 12.45 -21.83
C MET A 67 3.04 13.64 -22.80
N GLY A 68 2.27 13.52 -23.88
CA GLY A 68 2.27 14.53 -24.94
C GLY A 68 3.63 14.63 -25.63
N ALA A 69 4.32 15.76 -25.49
CA ALA A 69 5.68 15.94 -26.00
C ALA A 69 6.77 15.45 -25.04
N ASP A 70 6.46 15.31 -23.75
CA ASP A 70 7.42 14.91 -22.73
C ASP A 70 7.45 13.39 -22.56
N LYS A 71 8.58 12.87 -22.06
CA LYS A 71 8.70 11.48 -21.60
C LYS A 71 8.89 11.47 -20.09
N LYS A 72 8.07 10.71 -19.40
CA LYS A 72 8.20 10.44 -17.97
C LYS A 72 8.38 8.96 -17.72
N GLU A 73 8.66 8.59 -16.48
CA GLU A 73 8.88 7.21 -16.07
C GLU A 73 7.85 6.88 -15.00
N ALA A 74 7.05 5.83 -15.21
CA ALA A 74 6.18 5.26 -14.18
C ALA A 74 7.00 4.28 -13.34
N ASP A 75 6.79 4.32 -12.02
CA ASP A 75 7.63 3.55 -11.09
C ASP A 75 7.44 2.04 -11.27
N ILE A 76 6.19 1.56 -11.25
CA ILE A 76 5.89 0.14 -11.49
C ILE A 76 4.61 0.01 -12.31
N ILE A 77 4.64 -0.88 -13.30
CA ILE A 77 3.47 -1.34 -14.05
C ILE A 77 3.37 -2.86 -13.91
N VAL A 78 2.18 -3.34 -13.62
CA VAL A 78 1.86 -4.77 -13.63
C VAL A 78 0.98 -5.08 -14.84
N TYR A 79 1.30 -6.18 -15.52
CA TYR A 79 0.61 -6.68 -16.69
C TYR A 79 -0.22 -7.92 -16.34
N ASP A 80 -1.21 -8.22 -17.17
CA ASP A 80 -2.06 -9.40 -17.00
C ASP A 80 -1.32 -10.74 -17.26
N SER A 81 -0.23 -10.67 -18.03
CA SER A 81 0.47 -11.82 -18.56
C SER A 81 1.93 -11.50 -18.89
N PRO A 82 2.81 -12.52 -18.97
CA PRO A 82 4.23 -12.33 -19.30
C PRO A 82 4.49 -11.79 -20.71
N ALA A 83 3.46 -11.67 -21.55
CA ALA A 83 3.58 -11.04 -22.87
C ALA A 83 3.75 -9.52 -22.78
N LEU A 84 3.47 -8.92 -21.61
CA LEU A 84 3.61 -7.48 -21.35
C LEU A 84 2.80 -6.58 -22.31
N ILE A 85 1.65 -7.07 -22.77
CA ILE A 85 0.79 -6.36 -23.74
C ILE A 85 -0.26 -5.53 -23.01
N LYS A 86 -0.91 -6.11 -22.00
CA LYS A 86 -2.09 -5.53 -21.34
C LYS A 86 -1.75 -5.12 -19.90
N PRO A 87 -1.43 -3.85 -19.64
CA PRO A 87 -1.19 -3.35 -18.29
C PRO A 87 -2.52 -3.32 -17.52
N ILE A 88 -2.47 -3.68 -16.23
CA ILE A 88 -3.65 -3.78 -15.35
C ILE A 88 -3.54 -2.91 -14.09
N LEU A 89 -2.33 -2.58 -13.67
CA LEU A 89 -2.06 -1.78 -12.47
C LEU A 89 -0.89 -0.84 -12.73
N VAL A 90 -1.06 0.42 -12.32
CA VAL A 90 0.01 1.41 -12.20
C VAL A 90 0.29 1.66 -10.73
N VAL A 91 1.57 1.70 -10.36
CA VAL A 91 2.00 2.07 -9.02
C VAL A 91 2.92 3.28 -9.10
N GLU A 92 2.63 4.28 -8.26
CA GLU A 92 3.46 5.48 -8.07
C GLU A 92 3.96 5.49 -6.62
N CYS A 93 5.27 5.60 -6.45
CA CYS A 93 5.96 5.56 -5.17
C CYS A 93 6.54 6.93 -4.85
N LYS A 94 6.39 7.37 -3.60
CA LYS A 94 7.00 8.59 -3.08
C LYS A 94 7.83 8.27 -1.84
N LYS A 95 8.76 9.15 -1.48
CA LYS A 95 9.50 9.05 -0.21
C LYS A 95 8.55 9.12 1.00
N GLU A 96 8.93 8.53 2.13
CA GLU A 96 8.06 8.45 3.33
C GLU A 96 7.57 9.80 3.86
N ASP A 97 8.41 10.83 3.79
CA ASP A 97 8.19 12.14 4.42
C ASP A 97 7.55 13.18 3.48
N ILE A 98 6.88 12.74 2.41
CA ILE A 98 6.15 13.67 1.54
C ILE A 98 4.95 14.32 2.24
N SER A 99 4.63 15.54 1.81
CA SER A 99 3.41 16.23 2.23
C SER A 99 2.16 15.61 1.61
N GLU A 100 1.00 15.87 2.21
CA GLU A 100 -0.29 15.43 1.67
C GLU A 100 -0.55 16.04 0.28
N GLN A 101 -0.13 17.28 0.04
CA GLN A 101 -0.28 17.92 -1.26
C GLN A 101 0.55 17.21 -2.34
N GLU A 102 1.81 16.87 -2.04
CA GLU A 102 2.66 16.08 -2.95
C GLU A 102 2.09 14.68 -3.17
N PHE A 103 1.48 14.08 -2.14
CA PHE A 103 0.79 12.78 -2.26
C PHE A 103 -0.37 12.87 -3.26
N GLN A 104 -1.22 13.89 -3.15
CA GLN A 104 -2.33 14.10 -4.09
C GLN A 104 -1.85 14.44 -5.50
N GLN A 105 -0.69 15.10 -5.64
CA GLN A 105 -0.06 15.27 -6.96
C GLN A 105 0.37 13.93 -7.55
N ALA A 106 0.93 13.02 -6.74
CA ALA A 106 1.27 11.67 -7.17
C ALA A 106 0.03 10.86 -7.59
N VAL A 107 -1.12 11.01 -6.90
CA VAL A 107 -2.40 10.43 -7.34
C VAL A 107 -2.82 10.92 -8.72
N ASN A 108 -2.73 12.23 -8.97
CA ASN A 108 -3.05 12.80 -10.28
C ASN A 108 -2.06 12.38 -11.38
N GLN A 109 -0.78 12.21 -11.03
CA GLN A 109 0.24 11.69 -11.92
C GLN A 109 -0.03 10.24 -12.30
N ALA A 110 -0.30 9.37 -11.33
CA ALA A 110 -0.64 7.97 -11.55
C ALA A 110 -1.91 7.80 -12.41
N ARG A 111 -2.93 8.64 -12.16
CA ARG A 111 -4.14 8.71 -13.01
C ARG A 111 -3.80 9.12 -14.44
N SER A 112 -2.92 10.10 -14.62
CA SER A 112 -2.50 10.56 -15.94
C SER A 112 -1.73 9.48 -16.71
N TYR A 113 -0.87 8.72 -16.01
CA TYR A 113 -0.20 7.54 -16.58
C TYR A 113 -1.20 6.46 -16.97
N ALA A 114 -2.13 6.11 -16.07
CA ALA A 114 -3.15 5.11 -16.34
C ALA A 114 -4.00 5.45 -17.58
N HIS A 115 -4.38 6.71 -17.73
CA HIS A 115 -5.10 7.17 -18.91
C HIS A 115 -4.25 7.09 -20.20
N THR A 116 -2.96 7.46 -20.13
CA THR A 116 -2.09 7.64 -21.29
C THR A 116 -1.45 6.35 -21.80
N ILE A 117 -1.00 5.47 -20.90
CA ILE A 117 -0.47 4.15 -21.27
C ILE A 117 -1.51 3.37 -22.08
N GLY A 118 -2.80 3.63 -21.83
CA GLY A 118 -3.90 2.96 -22.49
C GLY A 118 -3.97 1.48 -22.07
N GLY A 119 -4.91 0.76 -22.69
CA GLY A 119 -5.19 -0.63 -22.32
C GLY A 119 -6.11 -0.74 -21.12
N ASP A 120 -6.14 -1.93 -20.52
CA ASP A 120 -7.09 -2.31 -19.47
C ASP A 120 -6.55 -2.01 -18.07
N ILE A 121 -5.93 -0.84 -17.86
CA ILE A 121 -5.52 -0.44 -16.51
C ILE A 121 -6.77 -0.28 -15.66
N LYS A 122 -6.95 -1.23 -14.74
CA LYS A 122 -8.10 -1.31 -13.83
C LYS A 122 -7.81 -0.68 -12.48
N TYR A 123 -6.54 -0.68 -12.08
CA TYR A 123 -6.14 -0.35 -10.72
C TYR A 123 -5.00 0.66 -10.70
N ILE A 124 -5.00 1.51 -9.68
CA ILE A 124 -3.91 2.42 -9.35
C ILE A 124 -3.56 2.24 -7.88
N TRP A 125 -2.28 2.22 -7.57
CA TRP A 125 -1.76 2.26 -6.21
C TRP A 125 -0.78 3.42 -6.08
N VAL A 126 -1.00 4.30 -5.12
CA VAL A 126 -0.02 5.34 -4.75
C VAL A 126 0.44 5.10 -3.33
N THR A 127 1.75 5.15 -3.10
CA THR A 127 2.31 4.84 -1.78
C THR A 127 3.50 5.70 -1.41
N SER A 128 3.60 6.04 -0.14
CA SER A 128 4.82 6.56 0.49
C SER A 128 5.50 5.54 1.41
N GLY A 129 5.02 4.28 1.43
CA GLY A 129 5.39 3.28 2.42
C GLY A 129 4.70 3.46 3.78
N LEU A 130 4.48 4.71 4.22
CA LEU A 130 3.70 5.02 5.43
C LEU A 130 2.19 5.10 5.16
N LYS A 131 1.83 5.63 3.99
CA LYS A 131 0.46 5.81 3.50
C LYS A 131 0.31 5.11 2.16
N ASP A 132 -0.80 4.41 2.00
CA ASP A 132 -1.23 3.79 0.76
C ASP A 132 -2.62 4.31 0.38
N GLU A 133 -2.81 4.66 -0.90
CA GLU A 133 -4.13 4.86 -1.50
C GLU A 133 -4.27 3.96 -2.72
N TYR A 134 -5.40 3.26 -2.78
CA TYR A 134 -5.71 2.30 -3.83
C TYR A 134 -6.98 2.73 -4.55
N PHE A 135 -7.01 2.59 -5.86
CA PHE A 135 -8.15 3.01 -6.66
C PHE A 135 -8.49 1.97 -7.72
N LYS A 136 -9.78 1.83 -7.98
CA LYS A 136 -10.28 1.33 -9.25
C LYS A 136 -10.39 2.51 -10.21
N PHE A 137 -9.78 2.36 -11.38
CA PHE A 137 -9.80 3.37 -12.43
C PHE A 137 -10.86 3.03 -13.46
N TYR A 138 -11.71 3.99 -13.79
CA TYR A 138 -12.69 3.88 -14.87
C TYR A 138 -12.19 4.73 -16.04
N HIS A 139 -11.61 4.06 -17.05
CA HIS A 139 -10.91 4.72 -18.16
C HIS A 139 -11.82 5.70 -18.92
N ASP A 140 -13.01 5.24 -19.33
CA ASP A 140 -13.97 6.03 -20.12
C ASP A 140 -14.42 7.33 -19.41
N GLU A 141 -14.61 7.26 -18.09
CA GLU A 141 -15.03 8.40 -17.28
C GLU A 141 -13.83 9.23 -16.79
N ASN A 142 -12.62 8.67 -16.86
CA ASN A 142 -11.41 9.18 -16.23
C ASN A 142 -11.62 9.49 -14.73
N THR A 143 -12.32 8.59 -14.03
CA THR A 143 -12.65 8.70 -12.60
C THR A 143 -11.96 7.64 -11.76
N LEU A 144 -11.82 7.92 -10.46
CA LEU A 144 -11.25 7.01 -9.48
C LEU A 144 -12.29 6.67 -8.42
N ALA A 145 -12.43 5.38 -8.11
CA ALA A 145 -13.14 4.93 -6.92
C ALA A 145 -12.15 4.34 -5.92
N GLY A 146 -12.19 4.83 -4.68
CA GLY A 146 -11.33 4.35 -3.61
C GLY A 146 -11.54 2.87 -3.32
N LEU A 147 -10.44 2.16 -3.10
CA LEU A 147 -10.39 0.77 -2.68
C LEU A 147 -9.67 0.65 -1.34
N ILE A 148 -9.93 -0.45 -0.64
CA ILE A 148 -9.23 -0.80 0.60
C ILE A 148 -7.83 -1.33 0.30
N ASP A 149 -7.67 -2.00 -0.85
CA ASP A 149 -6.43 -2.60 -1.32
C ASP A 149 -6.54 -2.91 -2.82
N ILE A 150 -5.43 -3.31 -3.45
CA ILE A 150 -5.46 -3.97 -4.76
C ILE A 150 -5.75 -5.48 -4.61
N PRO A 151 -6.36 -6.12 -5.63
CA PRO A 151 -6.53 -7.57 -5.65
C PRO A 151 -5.20 -8.32 -5.60
N ALA A 152 -5.25 -9.56 -5.14
CA ALA A 152 -4.14 -10.49 -5.32
C ALA A 152 -4.13 -11.05 -6.75
N TYR A 153 -3.01 -11.63 -7.16
CA TYR A 153 -2.90 -12.29 -8.46
C TYR A 153 -3.96 -13.38 -8.63
N GLY A 154 -4.55 -13.44 -9.82
CA GLY A 154 -5.59 -14.43 -10.18
C GLY A 154 -7.00 -14.09 -9.70
N THR A 155 -7.25 -12.91 -9.10
CA THR A 155 -8.59 -12.46 -8.70
C THR A 155 -8.77 -10.96 -8.96
N ASP A 156 -9.99 -10.55 -9.30
CA ASP A 156 -10.39 -9.13 -9.39
C ASP A 156 -11.08 -8.64 -8.10
N LYS A 157 -11.13 -9.48 -7.05
CA LYS A 157 -11.82 -9.20 -5.80
C LYS A 157 -10.89 -8.60 -4.74
N VAL A 158 -11.39 -7.58 -4.06
CA VAL A 158 -10.73 -6.94 -2.92
C VAL A 158 -11.49 -7.32 -1.65
N ALA A 159 -10.74 -7.64 -0.61
CA ALA A 159 -11.31 -7.95 0.70
C ALA A 159 -12.06 -6.72 1.25
N PRO A 160 -13.14 -6.91 2.05
CA PRO A 160 -13.78 -5.81 2.76
C PRO A 160 -12.91 -5.21 3.87
N TYR A 161 -11.80 -5.87 4.23
CA TYR A 161 -10.82 -5.39 5.20
C TYR A 161 -9.47 -6.09 4.98
N LYS A 162 -8.37 -5.37 5.18
CA LYS A 162 -7.00 -5.88 5.01
C LYS A 162 -6.50 -6.67 6.23
N TYR A 163 -6.79 -6.16 7.42
CA TYR A 163 -6.27 -6.69 8.69
C TYR A 163 -7.35 -7.39 9.52
N VAL A 164 -7.01 -8.56 10.07
CA VAL A 164 -7.85 -9.29 11.02
C VAL A 164 -6.95 -9.83 12.13
N LYS A 165 -7.36 -9.64 13.38
CA LYS A 165 -6.63 -10.18 14.53
C LYS A 165 -6.50 -11.72 14.47
N GLY A 166 -5.28 -12.22 14.61
CA GLY A 166 -4.86 -13.59 14.39
C GLY A 166 -4.56 -13.94 12.93
N GLY A 167 -4.75 -13.01 12.00
CA GLY A 167 -4.52 -13.17 10.56
C GLY A 167 -5.11 -14.46 9.95
N GLY A 168 -4.47 -14.92 8.88
CA GLY A 168 -4.66 -16.25 8.31
C GLY A 168 -5.82 -16.37 7.31
N ILE A 169 -6.02 -17.58 6.81
CA ILE A 169 -7.12 -17.89 5.89
C ILE A 169 -8.43 -17.91 6.69
N ARG A 170 -9.35 -17.01 6.37
CA ARG A 170 -10.67 -16.93 7.01
C ARG A 170 -11.76 -16.84 5.96
N LYS A 171 -12.93 -17.31 6.37
CA LYS A 171 -14.17 -17.16 5.62
C LYS A 171 -14.82 -15.82 5.97
N TYR A 172 -15.32 -15.12 4.97
CA TYR A 172 -16.14 -13.93 5.16
C TYR A 172 -17.34 -13.97 4.20
N PHE A 173 -18.39 -13.24 4.56
CA PHE A 173 -19.60 -13.14 3.75
C PHE A 173 -19.67 -11.78 3.07
N ILE A 174 -19.87 -11.77 1.75
CA ILE A 174 -20.12 -10.55 0.99
C ILE A 174 -21.26 -10.80 -0.01
N GLY A 175 -22.28 -9.95 0.00
CA GLY A 175 -23.46 -10.12 -0.85
C GLY A 175 -24.15 -11.49 -0.71
N GLY A 176 -24.12 -12.10 0.49
CA GLY A 176 -24.71 -13.41 0.76
C GLY A 176 -23.89 -14.62 0.26
N LYS A 177 -22.70 -14.41 -0.30
CA LYS A 177 -21.78 -15.49 -0.71
C LYS A 177 -20.64 -15.64 0.28
N GLU A 178 -20.31 -16.88 0.61
CA GLU A 178 -19.14 -17.21 1.42
C GLU A 178 -17.89 -17.19 0.54
N GLU A 179 -16.90 -16.39 0.93
CA GLU A 179 -15.61 -16.33 0.27
C GLU A 179 -14.49 -16.62 1.27
N THR A 180 -13.40 -17.19 0.78
CA THR A 180 -12.23 -17.52 1.59
C THR A 180 -11.06 -16.66 1.14
N GLN A 181 -10.44 -15.95 2.08
CA GLN A 181 -9.29 -15.11 1.79
C GLN A 181 -8.30 -15.12 2.95
N ARG A 182 -7.03 -14.85 2.63
CA ARG A 182 -5.97 -14.67 3.61
C ARG A 182 -5.97 -13.22 4.10
N PHE A 183 -6.06 -13.04 5.41
CA PHE A 183 -5.96 -11.75 6.07
C PHE A 183 -4.60 -11.58 6.73
N VAL A 184 -4.17 -10.33 6.83
CA VAL A 184 -2.93 -9.95 7.52
C VAL A 184 -3.24 -9.83 9.02
N ASP A 185 -2.35 -10.36 9.87
CA ASP A 185 -2.49 -10.17 11.32
C ASP A 185 -2.07 -8.75 11.72
N LEU A 186 -2.44 -8.35 12.93
CA LEU A 186 -1.96 -7.13 13.56
C LEU A 186 -0.53 -7.37 14.05
N GLU A 187 0.40 -6.54 13.56
CA GLU A 187 1.77 -6.54 14.03
C GLU A 187 1.99 -5.44 15.06
N ILE A 188 2.93 -5.67 15.99
CA ILE A 188 3.37 -4.63 16.91
C ILE A 188 4.31 -3.72 16.13
N VAL A 189 3.90 -2.47 15.95
CA VAL A 189 4.73 -1.44 15.31
C VAL A 189 5.77 -0.91 16.29
N SER A 190 6.92 -0.48 15.76
CA SER A 190 7.93 0.21 16.55
C SER A 190 7.42 1.59 17.00
N GLU A 191 7.98 2.12 18.08
CA GLU A 191 7.66 3.49 18.54
C GLU A 191 7.93 4.51 17.44
N GLN A 192 9.07 4.40 16.74
CA GLN A 192 9.44 5.31 15.66
C GLN A 192 8.41 5.29 14.51
N GLU A 193 7.95 4.11 14.10
CA GLU A 193 6.94 3.98 13.05
C GLU A 193 5.58 4.52 13.51
N LEU A 194 5.19 4.24 14.76
CA LEU A 194 3.98 4.79 15.35
C LEU A 194 4.02 6.32 15.38
N THR A 195 5.14 6.92 15.81
CA THR A 195 5.33 8.38 15.82
C THR A 195 5.22 8.95 14.41
N LYS A 196 5.82 8.31 13.40
CA LYS A 196 5.70 8.75 12.00
C LYS A 196 4.25 8.75 11.52
N LYS A 197 3.49 7.67 11.80
CA LYS A 197 2.07 7.57 11.42
C LYS A 197 1.20 8.61 12.14
N LEU A 198 1.43 8.83 13.43
CA LEU A 198 0.71 9.86 14.20
C LEU A 198 1.00 11.27 13.69
N LYS A 199 2.27 11.57 13.40
CA LYS A 199 2.67 12.84 12.80
C LYS A 199 1.98 13.05 11.45
N GLN A 200 1.97 12.04 10.58
CA GLN A 200 1.31 12.14 9.28
C GLN A 200 -0.20 12.38 9.41
N ALA A 201 -0.88 11.71 10.36
CA ALA A 201 -2.29 11.95 10.62
C ALA A 201 -2.55 13.37 11.15
N HIS A 202 -1.68 13.88 12.03
CA HIS A 202 -1.75 15.27 12.51
C HIS A 202 -1.54 16.26 11.36
N ASP A 203 -0.49 16.09 10.56
CA ASP A 203 -0.16 16.97 9.43
C ASP A 203 -1.30 17.01 8.39
N ALA A 204 -1.97 15.87 8.16
CA ALA A 204 -3.14 15.79 7.28
C ALA A 204 -4.35 16.55 7.86
N LEU A 205 -4.63 16.42 9.16
CA LEU A 205 -5.68 17.17 9.84
C LEU A 205 -5.36 18.66 9.94
N TRP A 206 -4.08 19.02 10.05
CA TRP A 206 -3.62 20.40 10.08
C TRP A 206 -3.75 21.11 8.72
N ALA A 207 -3.81 20.33 7.63
CA ALA A 207 -4.04 20.79 6.26
C ALA A 207 -3.07 21.91 5.83
N GLY A 208 -1.79 21.79 6.24
CA GLY A 208 -0.73 22.73 5.84
C GLY A 208 -0.91 24.16 6.37
N GLY A 209 -1.54 24.32 7.53
CA GLY A 209 -1.74 25.64 8.17
C GLY A 209 -3.13 26.23 8.03
N GLN A 210 -4.04 25.53 7.34
CA GLN A 210 -5.44 25.96 7.23
C GLN A 210 -6.22 25.81 8.54
N LEU A 211 -5.81 24.85 9.38
CA LEU A 211 -6.40 24.61 10.69
C LEU A 211 -5.41 24.94 11.80
N ASN A 212 -5.93 25.22 13.00
CA ASN A 212 -5.09 25.47 14.16
C ASN A 212 -4.36 24.16 14.55
N PRO A 213 -3.02 24.18 14.74
CA PRO A 213 -2.27 22.99 15.14
C PRO A 213 -2.81 22.29 16.39
N SER A 214 -3.29 23.06 17.37
CA SER A 214 -3.87 22.52 18.61
C SER A 214 -5.22 21.86 18.37
N GLU A 215 -6.06 22.42 17.49
CA GLU A 215 -7.35 21.80 17.13
C GLU A 215 -7.13 20.49 16.35
N ALA A 216 -6.19 20.48 15.40
CA ALA A 216 -5.81 19.26 14.69
C ALA A 216 -5.28 18.17 15.64
N PHE A 217 -4.56 18.57 16.69
CA PHE A 217 -4.11 17.67 17.74
C PHE A 217 -5.29 17.11 18.56
N ASP A 218 -6.21 17.97 18.99
CA ASP A 218 -7.40 17.54 19.73
C ASP A 218 -8.29 16.58 18.91
N GLU A 219 -8.45 16.81 17.60
CA GLU A 219 -9.17 15.90 16.71
C GLU A 219 -8.45 14.56 16.53
N LEU A 220 -7.12 14.57 16.40
CA LEU A 220 -6.33 13.35 16.35
C LEU A 220 -6.49 12.52 17.64
N ASP A 221 -6.43 13.17 18.80
CA ASP A 221 -6.60 12.52 20.09
C ASP A 221 -7.97 11.85 20.21
N LYS A 222 -9.05 12.52 19.77
CA LYS A 222 -10.39 11.90 19.72
C LYS A 222 -10.38 10.62 18.89
N LEU A 223 -9.73 10.61 17.72
CA LEU A 223 -9.62 9.41 16.88
C LEU A 223 -8.86 8.29 17.58
N ILE A 224 -7.74 8.60 18.24
CA ILE A 224 -6.95 7.63 19.00
C ILE A 224 -7.79 7.04 20.14
N PHE A 225 -8.48 7.88 20.92
CA PHE A 225 -9.31 7.43 22.02
C PHE A 225 -10.45 6.53 21.52
N CYS A 226 -11.15 6.93 20.46
CA CYS A 226 -12.17 6.10 19.82
C CYS A 226 -11.60 4.73 19.41
N LYS A 227 -10.41 4.70 18.80
CA LYS A 227 -9.80 3.44 18.37
C LYS A 227 -9.41 2.54 19.54
N VAL A 228 -8.76 3.11 20.55
CA VAL A 228 -8.39 2.41 21.80
C VAL A 228 -9.64 1.88 22.51
N TYR A 229 -10.74 2.62 22.46
CA TYR A 229 -12.02 2.21 23.02
C TYR A 229 -12.62 1.03 22.25
N ASP A 230 -12.72 1.12 20.92
CA ASP A 230 -13.18 0.04 20.02
C ASP A 230 -12.39 -1.27 20.19
N GLU A 231 -11.08 -1.18 20.40
CA GLU A 231 -10.24 -2.35 20.64
C GLU A 231 -10.41 -2.96 22.03
N LYS A 232 -10.76 -2.15 23.04
CA LYS A 232 -10.93 -2.60 24.42
C LYS A 232 -12.34 -3.11 24.70
N TYR A 233 -13.35 -2.62 24.01
CA TYR A 233 -14.75 -2.93 24.27
C TYR A 233 -15.44 -3.49 23.01
N LYS A 234 -16.51 -4.25 23.20
CA LYS A 234 -17.39 -4.66 22.11
C LYS A 234 -18.83 -4.44 22.54
N VAL A 235 -19.67 -4.02 21.61
CA VAL A 235 -21.11 -3.90 21.79
C VAL A 235 -21.71 -5.31 21.84
N ILE A 236 -22.51 -5.60 22.86
CA ILE A 236 -23.22 -6.89 23.04
C ILE A 236 -24.75 -6.75 23.13
N GLY A 237 -25.27 -5.53 23.01
CA GLY A 237 -26.69 -5.18 23.00
C GLY A 237 -26.85 -3.71 22.60
N GLU A 238 -28.06 -3.15 22.63
CA GLU A 238 -28.32 -1.77 22.16
C GLU A 238 -27.45 -0.71 22.88
N ASP A 239 -27.14 -0.90 24.17
CA ASP A 239 -26.29 0.02 24.94
C ASP A 239 -25.29 -0.69 25.88
N GLU A 240 -25.10 -2.01 25.72
CA GLU A 240 -24.25 -2.78 26.63
C GLU A 240 -22.86 -3.03 26.03
N LEU A 241 -21.83 -2.58 26.77
CA LEU A 241 -20.44 -2.73 26.38
C LEU A 241 -19.73 -3.76 27.26
N LYS A 242 -19.09 -4.73 26.60
CA LYS A 242 -18.27 -5.74 27.26
C LYS A 242 -16.81 -5.56 26.92
N ARG A 243 -15.96 -5.48 27.95
CA ARG A 243 -14.50 -5.45 27.77
C ARG A 243 -14.05 -6.74 27.05
N ARG A 244 -13.29 -6.59 25.97
CA ARG A 244 -12.66 -7.71 25.27
C ARG A 244 -11.65 -8.38 26.22
N LYS A 245 -11.70 -9.71 26.36
CA LYS A 245 -10.72 -10.45 27.18
C LYS A 245 -9.31 -10.21 26.62
N LYS A 246 -8.34 -9.87 27.48
CA LYS A 246 -6.92 -9.90 27.10
C LYS A 246 -6.58 -11.33 26.71
N VAL A 247 -6.30 -11.57 25.43
CA VAL A 247 -5.67 -12.83 25.01
C VAL A 247 -4.23 -12.76 25.50
N ARG A 248 -3.89 -13.50 26.55
CA ARG A 248 -2.50 -13.72 26.94
C ARG A 248 -1.92 -14.72 25.97
N TYR A 249 -1.04 -14.29 25.10
CA TYR A 249 -0.23 -15.21 24.29
C TYR A 249 0.99 -15.59 25.13
N THR A 250 1.05 -16.86 25.53
CA THR A 250 2.30 -17.46 26.00
C THR A 250 3.15 -17.67 24.76
N ILE A 251 4.22 -16.88 24.61
CA ILE A 251 5.23 -17.17 23.59
C ILE A 251 5.98 -18.40 24.11
N SER A 252 5.80 -19.57 23.47
CA SER A 252 6.69 -20.70 23.69
C SER A 252 8.06 -20.30 23.17
N LYS A 253 9.05 -20.30 24.06
CA LYS A 253 10.47 -20.13 23.71
C LYS A 253 10.94 -21.22 22.76
#